data_AF-A0A3B9IPW9-F1
#
_entry.id   AF-A0A3B9IPW9-F1
#
_cell.length_a   1.000
_cell.length_b   1.000
_cell.length_c   1.000
_cell.angle_alpha   90.00
_cell.angle_beta   90.00
_cell.angle_gamma   90.00
#
_symmetry.space_group_name_H-M   'P 1'
#
loop_
_entity.id
_entity.type
_entity.pdbx_description
1 polymer ?
#
loop_
_entity_poly.entity_id
_entity_poly.type
_entity_poly.pdbx_seq_one_letter_code
_entity_poly.pdbx_strand_id
1 'polypeptide(L)' 'MNQIAISGHAAAARLLIDNWNAGTRLPCLPEALQPQSRAEGYAIQARLVADPSAHIGW' A
#
# COMPACT_ATOMS: atom_id res chain seq x y z
N MET A 1 -16.80 -2.98 -16.12
CA MET A 1 -15.32 -3.00 -16.06
C MET A 1 -14.88 -2.44 -14.70
N ASN A 2 -14.60 -3.36 -13.78
CA ASN A 2 -13.88 -3.29 -12.50
C ASN A 2 -13.80 -1.98 -11.67
N GLN A 3 -14.70 -1.80 -10.70
CA GLN A 3 -14.53 -0.84 -9.58
C GLN A 3 -13.79 -1.42 -8.36
N ILE A 4 -13.35 -2.68 -8.39
CA ILE A 4 -12.74 -3.38 -7.23
C ILE A 4 -11.25 -3.01 -7.04
N ALA A 5 -10.57 -2.54 -8.09
CA ALA A 5 -9.15 -2.18 -8.04
C ALA A 5 -8.84 -0.89 -7.25
N ILE A 6 -9.82 0.00 -7.04
CA ILE A 6 -9.61 1.22 -6.25
C ILE A 6 -9.50 0.89 -4.75
N SER A 7 -10.15 -0.18 -4.29
CA SER A 7 -10.22 -0.58 -2.88
C SER A 7 -9.02 -1.43 -2.42
N GLY A 8 -8.52 -2.35 -3.26
CA GLY A 8 -7.40 -3.23 -2.89
C GLY A 8 -6.07 -2.49 -2.70
N HIS A 9 -5.74 -1.58 -3.61
CA HIS A 9 -4.50 -0.79 -3.52
C HIS A 9 -4.51 0.20 -2.33
N ALA A 10 -5.69 0.73 -1.96
CA ALA A 10 -5.83 1.59 -0.79
C ALA A 10 -5.61 0.81 0.50
N ALA A 11 -6.15 -0.41 0.59
CA ALA A 11 -5.93 -1.29 1.74
C ALA A 11 -4.46 -1.71 1.87
N ALA A 12 -3.80 -2.04 0.75
CA ALA A 12 -2.37 -2.35 0.73
C ALA A 12 -1.52 -1.16 1.20
N ALA A 13 -1.78 0.05 0.67
CA ALA A 13 -1.09 1.26 1.09
C ALA A 13 -1.30 1.54 2.58
N ARG A 14 -2.55 1.43 3.07
CA ARG A 14 -2.86 1.66 4.49
C ARG A 14 -2.12 0.69 5.40
N LEU A 15 -2.08 -0.60 5.07
CA LEU A 15 -1.37 -1.61 5.85
C LEU A 15 0.14 -1.32 5.95
N LEU A 16 0.75 -0.84 4.87
CA LEU A 16 2.15 -0.44 4.85
C LEU A 16 2.40 0.78 5.74
N ILE A 17 1.53 1.80 5.66
CA ILE A 17 1.60 3.01 6.49
C ILE A 17 1.48 2.66 7.97
N ASP A 18 0.51 1.81 8.32
CA ASP A 18 0.28 1.39 9.70
C ASP A 18 1.49 0.62 10.26
N ASN A 19 2.08 -0.30 9.48
CA ASN A 19 3.29 -1.02 9.90
C ASN A 19 4.49 -0.08 10.07
N TRP A 20 4.67 0.85 9.13
CA TRP A 20 5.74 1.83 9.20
C TRP A 20 5.62 2.69 10.46
N ASN A 21 4.44 3.27 10.70
CA ASN A 21 4.17 4.11 11.85
C ASN A 21 4.27 3.34 13.18
N ALA A 22 3.95 2.04 13.18
CA ALA A 22 4.12 1.17 14.34
C ALA A 22 5.59 0.72 14.57
N GLY A 23 6.51 1.01 13.65
CA GLY A 23 7.90 0.54 13.72
C GLY A 23 8.04 -0.98 13.57
N THR A 24 7.05 -1.65 12.96
CA THR A 24 7.04 -3.10 12.78
C THR A 24 7.57 -3.48 11.40
N ARG A 25 7.99 -4.74 11.25
CA ARG A 25 8.44 -5.28 9.96
C ARG A 25 7.37 -6.16 9.34
N LEU A 26 6.98 -5.82 8.11
CA LEU A 26 6.09 -6.62 7.29
C LEU A 26 6.93 -7.32 6.20
N PRO A 27 7.10 -8.66 6.24
CA PRO A 27 7.94 -9.37 5.27
C PRO A 27 7.36 -9.32 3.85
N CYS A 28 6.04 -9.40 3.73
CA CYS A 28 5.30 -9.22 2.48
C CYS A 28 3.87 -8.76 2.76
N LEU A 29 3.22 -8.16 1.76
CA LEU A 29 1.78 -7.93 1.81
C LEU A 29 1.04 -9.29 1.83
N PRO A 30 -0.13 -9.39 2.49
CA PRO A 30 -1.03 -10.53 2.34
C PRO A 30 -1.33 -10.79 0.86
N GLU A 31 -1.47 -12.06 0.47
CA GLU A 31 -1.64 -12.47 -0.94
C GLU A 31 -2.74 -11.67 -1.67
N ALA A 32 -3.88 -11.44 -1.02
CA ALA A 32 -5.00 -10.66 -1.57
C ALA A 32 -4.67 -9.16 -1.82
N LEU A 33 -3.57 -8.66 -1.26
CA LEU A 33 -3.10 -7.28 -1.37
C LEU A 33 -1.79 -7.17 -2.16
N GLN A 34 -1.20 -8.28 -2.60
CA GLN A 34 0.01 -8.26 -3.40
C GLN A 34 -0.30 -7.73 -4.81
N PRO A 35 0.44 -6.72 -5.30
CA PRO A 35 0.28 -6.26 -6.67
C PRO A 35 0.74 -7.34 -7.64
N GLN A 36 -0.07 -7.64 -8.65
CA GLN A 36 0.23 -8.64 -9.67
C GLN A 36 0.96 -8.05 -10.89
N SER A 37 1.15 -6.73 -10.89
CA SER A 37 1.84 -6.02 -11.96
C SER A 37 2.60 -4.80 -11.42
N ARG A 38 3.57 -4.31 -12.20
CA ARG A 38 4.27 -3.06 -11.89
C ARG A 38 3.30 -1.87 -11.80
N ALA A 39 2.28 -1.83 -12.65
CA ALA A 39 1.27 -0.77 -12.64
C ALA A 39 0.49 -0.75 -11.33
N GLU A 40 0.09 -1.92 -10.83
CA GLU A 40 -0.56 -2.05 -9.51
C GLU A 40 0.38 -1.64 -8.37
N GLY A 41 1.66 -2.04 -8.44
CA GLY A 41 2.68 -1.59 -7.48
C GLY A 41 2.82 -0.07 -7.43
N TYR A 42 2.89 0.59 -8.59
CA TYR A 42 2.92 2.05 -8.65
C TYR A 42 1.61 2.69 -8.17
N ALA A 43 0.46 2.06 -8.36
CA ALA A 43 -0.82 2.54 -7.84
C ALA A 43 -0.91 2.48 -6.31
N ILE A 44 -0.22 1.51 -5.68
CA ILE A 44 -0.03 1.46 -4.21
C ILE A 44 0.95 2.55 -3.78
N GLN A 45 2.09 2.68 -4.46
CA GLN A 45 3.11 3.69 -4.15
C GLN A 45 2.56 5.12 -4.25
N ALA A 46 1.77 5.44 -5.27
CA ALA A 46 1.15 6.75 -5.42
C ALA A 46 0.25 7.10 -4.22
N ARG A 47 -0.43 6.11 -3.63
CA ARG A 47 -1.23 6.31 -2.42
C ARG A 47 -0.37 6.50 -1.17
N LEU A 48 0.73 5.76 -1.05
CA LEU A 48 1.69 5.94 0.05
C LEU A 48 2.22 7.38 0.11
N VAL A 49 2.65 7.91 -1.04
CA VAL A 49 3.22 9.25 -1.14
C VAL A 49 2.17 10.34 -0.97
N ALA A 50 0.92 10.07 -1.30
CA ALA A 50 -0.18 11.03 -1.14
C ALA A 50 -0.72 11.11 0.31
N ASP A 51 -0.40 10.15 1.19
CA ASP A 51 -0.91 10.13 2.56
C ASP A 51 -0.05 10.99 3.49
N PRO A 52 -0.58 12.11 4.02
CA PRO A 52 0.18 13.01 4.89
C PRO A 52 0.46 12.42 6.28
N SER A 53 -0.24 11.35 6.67
CA SER A 53 -0.03 10.64 7.94
C SER A 53 1.09 9.59 7.86
N ALA A 54 1.61 9.37 6.66
CA ALA A 54 2.65 8.41 6.44
C ALA A 54 4.01 9.08 6.70
N HIS A 55 4.68 8.70 7.80
CA HIS A 55 6.01 9.19 8.14
C HIS A 55 7.12 8.52 7.31
N ILE A 56 6.86 8.23 6.04
CA ILE A 56 7.74 7.48 5.15
C ILE A 56 8.86 8.41 4.69
N GLY A 57 10.10 8.05 5.01
CA GLY A 57 11.28 8.88 4.78
C GLY A 57 12.50 8.33 5.52
N TRP A 58 13.67 8.91 5.28
CA TRP A 58 14.91 8.58 6.00
C TRP A 58 14.99 9.32 7.34
#